data_AF-A0A387B8W7-F1
#
_entry.id   AF-A0A387B8W7-F1
#
_cell.length_a   1.000
_cell.length_b   1.000
_cell.length_c   1.000
_cell.angle_alpha   90.00
_cell.angle_beta   90.00
_cell.angle_gamma   90.00
#
_symmetry.space_group_name_H-M   'P 1'
#
loop_
_entity.id
_entity.type
_entity.pdbx_description
1 polymer ?
#
loop_
_entity_poly.entity_id
_entity_poly.type
_entity_poly.pdbx_seq_one_letter_code
_entity_poly.pdbx_strand_id
1 'polypeptide(L)'
;MAAPIRMEVRVDELQLRVLEFERDWGARSGAKASAIRAEFDVAPARYYQMLSAIIDSPAALRHDPLLVRRLQRVRDARAAARASRTFRIDPQDPTP
;
A
#
# COMPACT_ATOMS: atom_id res chain seq x y z
N MET A 1 14.66 19.60 -10.53
CA MET A 1 15.62 18.95 -9.61
C MET A 1 14.98 18.83 -8.24
N ALA A 2 14.50 17.65 -7.88
CA ALA A 2 14.15 17.30 -6.50
C ALA A 2 14.76 15.91 -6.27
N ALA A 3 15.77 15.86 -5.41
CA ALA A 3 16.61 14.69 -5.20
C ALA A 3 15.75 13.47 -4.79
N PRO A 4 15.96 12.28 -5.38
CA PRO A 4 15.37 11.08 -4.83
C PRO A 4 16.07 10.84 -3.50
N ILE A 5 15.34 10.98 -2.40
CA ILE A 5 15.76 10.48 -1.10
C ILE A 5 15.85 8.96 -1.27
N ARG A 6 17.02 8.46 -1.71
CA ARG A 6 17.38 7.06 -1.59
C ARG A 6 17.51 6.81 -0.10
N MET A 7 16.39 6.41 0.50
CA MET A 7 16.33 5.89 1.85
C MET A 7 17.01 4.53 1.85
N GLU A 8 18.34 4.52 1.82
CA GLU A 8 19.19 3.36 2.12
C GLU A 8 19.26 3.13 3.64
N VAL A 9 18.14 3.32 4.35
CA VAL A 9 18.02 2.87 5.73
C VAL A 9 17.53 1.44 5.63
N ARG A 10 18.47 0.49 5.72
CA ARG A 10 18.28 -0.98 5.84
C ARG A 10 16.82 -1.40 5.67
N VAL A 11 16.45 -1.47 4.39
CA VAL A 11 15.08 -1.63 3.91
C VAL A 11 14.40 -2.84 4.55
N ASP A 12 15.20 -3.83 4.95
CA ASP A 12 14.79 -5.13 5.46
C ASP A 12 14.04 -5.05 6.80
N GLU A 13 14.57 -4.38 7.84
CA GLU A 13 13.95 -4.42 9.18
C GLU A 13 12.63 -3.63 9.24
N LEU A 14 12.60 -2.45 8.60
CA LEU A 14 11.38 -1.66 8.47
C LEU A 14 10.33 -2.40 7.63
N GLN A 15 10.76 -3.10 6.58
CA GLN A 15 9.88 -3.94 5.77
C GLN A 15 9.22 -5.04 6.58
N LEU A 16 10.00 -5.73 7.40
CA LEU A 16 9.51 -6.78 8.27
C LEU A 16 8.47 -6.25 9.25
N ARG A 17 8.77 -5.14 9.95
CA ARG A 17 7.82 -4.50 10.87
C ARG A 17 6.52 -4.07 10.19
N VAL A 18 6.60 -3.58 8.96
CA VAL A 18 5.41 -3.22 8.17
C VAL A 18 4.57 -4.46 7.84
N LEU A 19 5.20 -5.57 7.44
CA LEU A 19 4.50 -6.82 7.14
C LEU A 19 3.87 -7.44 8.40
N GLU A 20 4.58 -7.46 9.53
CA GLU A 20 4.04 -7.94 10.81
C GLU A 20 2.85 -7.09 11.27
N PHE A 21 2.94 -5.77 11.15
CA PHE A 21 1.83 -4.88 11.47
C PHE A 21 0.61 -5.16 10.59
N GLU A 22 0.79 -5.37 9.28
CA GLU A 22 -0.31 -5.71 8.36
C GLU A 22 -0.94 -7.08 8.69
N ARG A 23 -0.13 -8.05 9.09
CA ARG A 23 -0.60 -9.37 9.53
C ARG A 23 -1.53 -9.27 10.72
N ASP A 24 -1.11 -8.54 11.76
CA ASP A 24 -1.89 -8.40 12.98
C ASP A 24 -3.11 -7.50 12.81
N TRP A 25 -3.02 -6.49 11.93
CA TRP A 25 -4.14 -5.61 11.63
C TRP A 25 -5.30 -6.34 10.94
N GLY A 26 -5.01 -7.42 10.20
CA GLY A 26 -6.05 -8.27 9.60
C GLY A 26 -7.04 -8.85 10.61
N ALA A 27 -6.64 -9.00 11.88
CA ALA A 27 -7.47 -9.48 12.98
C ALA A 27 -8.07 -8.33 13.84
N ARG A 28 -7.52 -7.11 13.75
CA ARG A 28 -7.97 -5.95 14.54
C ARG A 28 -8.95 -5.08 13.75
N SER A 29 -10.13 -4.83 14.32
CA SER A 29 -11.08 -3.81 13.83
C SER A 29 -10.79 -2.45 14.51
N GLY A 30 -10.59 -1.39 13.73
CA GLY A 30 -10.33 -0.05 14.29
C GLY A 30 -9.75 0.98 13.30
N ALA A 31 -9.36 2.15 13.82
CA ALA A 31 -8.82 3.26 13.05
C ALA A 31 -7.34 3.04 12.65
N LYS A 32 -7.12 2.27 11.57
CA LYS A 32 -5.79 1.92 11.03
C LYS A 32 -4.87 3.12 10.85
N ALA A 33 -5.42 4.24 10.40
CA ALA A 33 -4.66 5.47 10.17
C ALA A 33 -4.01 6.03 11.46
N SER A 34 -4.68 5.93 12.60
CA SER A 34 -4.13 6.40 13.88
C SER A 34 -3.04 5.46 14.38
N ALA A 35 -3.24 4.15 14.24
CA ALA A 35 -2.22 3.16 14.62
C ALA A 35 -0.96 3.25 13.75
N ILE A 36 -1.10 3.50 12.44
CA ILE A 36 0.04 3.75 11.55
C ILE A 36 0.86 4.95 12.04
N ARG A 37 0.19 6.05 12.39
CA ARG A 37 0.87 7.25 12.90
C ARG A 37 1.57 6.98 14.22
N ALA A 38 0.94 6.24 15.13
CA ALA A 38 1.51 5.92 16.43
C ALA A 38 2.73 4.99 16.34
N GLU A 39 2.70 4.00 15.45
CA GLU A 39 3.75 2.96 15.36
C GLU A 39 4.94 3.38 14.49
N PHE A 40 4.68 4.08 13.38
CA PHE A 40 5.70 4.37 12.35
C PHE A 40 6.03 5.85 12.21
N ASP A 41 5.33 6.73 12.96
CA ASP A 41 5.48 8.20 12.89
C ASP A 41 5.38 8.78 11.46
N VAL A 42 4.63 8.09 10.58
CA VAL A 42 4.41 8.53 9.20
C VAL A 42 2.96 8.84 8.92
N ALA A 43 2.76 9.79 8.01
CA ALA A 43 1.45 10.04 7.45
C ALA A 43 0.90 8.76 6.75
N PRO A 44 -0.40 8.46 6.87
CA PRO A 44 -1.00 7.26 6.28
C PRO A 44 -0.76 7.13 4.77
N ALA A 45 -0.75 8.25 4.04
CA ALA A 45 -0.46 8.25 2.60
C ALA A 45 0.96 7.74 2.29
N ARG A 46 1.96 8.19 3.06
CA ARG A 46 3.36 7.75 2.92
C ARG A 46 3.52 6.28 3.30
N TYR A 47 2.81 5.83 4.33
CA TYR A 47 2.78 4.42 4.71
C TYR A 47 2.28 3.52 3.58
N TYR A 48 1.17 3.87 2.93
CA TYR A 48 0.64 3.05 1.82
C TYR A 48 1.54 3.08 0.58
N GLN A 49 2.27 4.18 0.33
CA GLN A 49 3.29 4.23 -0.73
C GLN A 49 4.44 3.27 -0.43
N MET A 50 4.95 3.29 0.80
CA MET A 50 5.98 2.35 1.26
C MET A 50 5.48 0.92 1.13
N LEU A 51 4.29 0.62 1.68
CA LEU A 51 3.70 -0.71 1.60
C LEU A 51 3.61 -1.22 0.15
N SER A 52 3.23 -0.36 -0.81
CA SER A 52 3.20 -0.74 -2.22
C SER A 52 4.57 -1.16 -2.73
N ALA A 53 5.63 -0.41 -2.42
CA ALA A 53 6.99 -0.76 -2.83
C ALA A 53 7.48 -2.06 -2.17
N ILE A 54 7.06 -2.32 -0.92
CA ILE A 54 7.43 -3.53 -0.18
C ILE A 54 6.79 -4.76 -0.79
N ILE A 55 5.48 -4.72 -1.07
CA ILE A 55 4.76 -5.87 -1.62
C ILE A 55 5.13 -6.19 -3.08
N ASP A 56 5.79 -5.27 -3.78
CA ASP A 56 6.34 -5.50 -5.12
C ASP A 56 7.77 -6.08 -5.08
N SER A 57 8.40 -6.14 -3.91
CA SER A 57 9.76 -6.66 -3.74
C SER A 57 9.79 -8.19 -3.65
N PRO A 58 10.73 -8.87 -4.35
CA PRO A 58 10.97 -10.31 -4.18
C PRO A 58 11.35 -10.70 -2.75
N ALA A 59 11.93 -9.78 -1.96
CA ALA A 59 12.32 -10.04 -0.58
C ALA A 59 11.10 -10.27 0.33
N ALA A 60 10.03 -9.48 0.14
CA ALA A 60 8.79 -9.63 0.88
C ALA A 60 8.10 -10.98 0.57
N LEU A 61 8.12 -11.39 -0.71
CA LEU A 61 7.58 -12.70 -1.13
C LEU A 61 8.33 -13.89 -0.52
N ARG A 62 9.65 -13.76 -0.32
CA ARG A 62 10.43 -14.81 0.37
C ARG A 62 10.12 -14.89 1.86
N HIS A 63 9.74 -13.77 2.47
CA HIS A 63 9.45 -13.70 3.89
C HIS A 63 8.03 -14.21 4.22
N ASP A 64 7.00 -13.65 3.59
CA ASP A 64 5.61 -14.09 3.78
C ASP A 64 4.82 -14.04 2.45
N PRO A 65 4.88 -15.10 1.64
CA PRO A 65 4.26 -15.12 0.32
C PRO A 65 2.73 -15.04 0.39
N LEU A 66 2.09 -15.52 1.46
CA LEU A 66 0.63 -15.54 1.58
C LEU A 66 0.10 -14.15 1.92
N LEU A 67 0.73 -13.48 2.90
CA LEU A 67 0.39 -12.11 3.26
C LEU A 67 0.60 -11.16 2.08
N VAL A 68 1.76 -11.24 1.42
CA VAL A 68 2.09 -10.35 0.30
C VAL A 68 1.10 -10.52 -0.84
N ARG A 69 0.77 -11.76 -1.25
CA ARG A 69 -0.24 -12.01 -2.29
C ARG A 69 -1.62 -11.50 -1.90
N ARG A 70 -2.02 -11.61 -0.63
CA ARG A 70 -3.28 -11.05 -0.14
C ARG A 70 -3.29 -9.53 -0.25
N LEU A 71 -2.22 -8.87 0.18
CA LEU A 71 -2.09 -7.41 0.12
C LEU A 71 -2.07 -6.90 -1.33
N GLN A 72 -1.37 -7.59 -2.24
CA GLN A 72 -1.40 -7.30 -3.67
C GLN A 72 -2.83 -7.36 -4.22
N ARG A 73 -3.58 -8.43 -3.96
CA ARG A 73 -5.00 -8.52 -4.39
C ARG A 73 -5.87 -7.39 -3.85
N VAL A 74 -5.70 -7.01 -2.58
CA VAL A 74 -6.45 -5.90 -1.99
C VAL A 74 -6.10 -4.57 -2.67
N ARG A 75 -4.82 -4.34 -2.98
CA ARG A 75 -4.39 -3.15 -3.75
C ARG A 75 -5.04 -3.13 -5.13
N ASP A 76 -4.99 -4.25 -5.84
CA ASP A 76 -5.47 -4.35 -7.21
C ASP A 76 -7.00 -4.20 -7.25
N ALA A 77 -7.73 -4.79 -6.30
CA ALA A 77 -9.17 -4.56 -6.14
C ALA A 77 -9.50 -3.08 -5.90
N ARG A 78 -8.72 -2.37 -5.07
CA ARG A 78 -8.88 -0.92 -4.85
C ARG A 78 -8.55 -0.12 -6.11
N ALA A 79 -7.53 -0.51 -6.87
CA ALA A 79 -7.17 0.14 -8.13
C ALA A 79 -8.28 -0.03 -9.18
N ALA A 80 -8.78 -1.25 -9.37
CA ALA A 80 -9.89 -1.57 -10.26
C ALA A 80 -11.18 -0.81 -9.87
N ALA A 81 -11.50 -0.74 -8.58
CA ALA A 81 -12.65 0.02 -8.08
C ALA A 81 -12.54 1.54 -8.30
N ARG A 82 -11.32 2.09 -8.41
CA ARG A 82 -11.11 3.50 -8.81
C ARG A 82 -11.25 3.65 -10.33
N ALA A 83 -10.61 2.78 -11.10
CA ALA A 83 -10.66 2.80 -12.56
C ALA A 83 -12.10 2.68 -13.09
N SER A 84 -12.93 1.82 -12.49
CA SER A 84 -14.34 1.69 -12.87
C SER A 84 -15.20 2.91 -12.54
N ARG A 85 -14.81 3.73 -11.56
CA ARG A 85 -15.47 5.02 -11.29
C ARG A 85 -15.05 6.10 -12.28
N THR A 86 -13.77 6.14 -12.64
CA THR A 86 -13.23 7.07 -13.64
C THR A 86 -13.74 6.75 -15.05
N PHE A 87 -13.90 5.46 -15.37
CA PHE A 87 -14.41 5.05 -16.68
C PHE A 87 -15.93 5.25 -16.84
N ARG A 88 -16.68 5.50 -15.75
CA ARG A 88 -18.09 5.94 -15.82
C ARG A 88 -18.23 7.42 -16.21
N ILE A 89 -17.15 8.09 -16.60
CA ILE A 89 -17.26 9.35 -17.32
C ILE A 89 -17.71 8.99 -18.73
N ASP A 90 -19.02 9.08 -18.94
CA ASP A 90 -19.75 8.68 -20.15
C ASP A 90 -19.29 9.51 -21.37
N PRO A 91 -18.95 8.89 -22.51
CA PRO A 91 -18.76 9.58 -23.79
C PRO A 91 -20.12 9.79 -24.46
N GLN A 92 -20.92 10.71 -23.94
CA GLN A 92 -22.11 11.22 -24.64
C GLN A 92 -22.12 12.74 -24.55
N ASP A 93 -21.39 13.36 -25.47
CA ASP A 93 -21.81 14.63 -26.05
C ASP A 93 -21.70 14.48 -27.57
N PRO A 94 -22.77 14.06 -28.26
CA PRO A 94 -22.89 14.29 -29.69
C PRO A 94 -23.20 15.79 -29.89
N THR A 95 -22.28 16.45 -30.60
CA THR A 95 -22.35 17.72 -31.35
C THR A 95 -23.63 18.59 -31.27
N PRO A 96 -23.44 19.92 -31.32
CA PRO A 96 -23.63 20.58 -32.63
C PRO A 96 -22.34 21.16 -33.23
#